data_AF-Q32NK8-F1
#
_entry.id   AF-Q32NK8-F1
#
_cell.length_a   1.000
_cell.length_b   1.000
_cell.length_c   1.000
_cell.angle_alpha   90.00
_cell.angle_beta   90.00
_cell.angle_gamma   90.00
#
_symmetry.space_group_name_H-M   'P 1'
#
loop_
_entity.id
_entity.type
_entity.pdbx_description
1 polymer ?
#
loop_
_entity_poly.entity_id
_entity_poly.type
_entity_poly.pdbx_seq_one_letter_code
_entity_poly.pdbx_strand_id
1 'polypeptide(L)'
;MFAGLSELGVANGEELKETLTNCTEPLKAIEQFQIENGVLLPSLQSALPFLDLHSIPRYEFHQTVLEELRDKLLERVTAIAAEGKDGGRYGKLEELLEKCFALVKMPSIQPVVMCVMKHLPKVPEKKLKLVMGDKDLYKACAVEVKRQIWQDNQALFGDEVSPLLKQYILEKENVLLSSDLSVLHNFFSQSPKTRRQGEVVQKLTQMIGKNVKLYDMVLQFLRTLFLRTRNVHYCTLRAELLMSLHDLDISEICTVDPCHKFTWCLDACIREKFVDAKRARELQGFLDGVKKGQEQVLGDLSMILCDPFAINTLAMSTIRNLQELISQESLPRDNQELLLLLRMLSLGHGAWDMIDSQVFKEPRLDTELITKFLPLLIGLVVDDYTFNVESKLPTEEKVPVTYPNTLPDVFTKFLQENRLACEVGLYYTLHITKQRNKNFLLRLLPALKEMSGDTAFTDIFLHLFTSNLTLLGDEFGSEDFCSSVFDGFFLTCCSKKENVHRHVLRLLLHLHHKVAPVKLEALQKALEPPKTSGEPLKELYNTLSDKIQQRKSPPAPEPEPQSMDLPLHAVPTTPVI
;
A
#
# COMPACT_ATOMS: atom_id res chain seq x y z
N MET A 1 4.96 5.84 45.73
CA MET A 1 6.04 5.05 46.36
C MET A 1 7.05 4.71 45.28
N PHE A 2 8.24 5.32 45.29
CA PHE A 2 9.25 5.08 44.27
C PHE A 2 9.93 3.73 44.55
N ALA A 3 9.65 2.72 43.72
CA ALA A 3 10.24 1.39 43.85
C ALA A 3 11.75 1.44 43.49
N GLY A 4 12.57 0.67 44.22
CA GLY A 4 13.99 0.45 43.91
C GLY A 4 15.01 1.38 44.60
N LEU A 5 14.58 2.42 45.31
CA LEU A 5 15.50 3.30 46.06
C LEU A 5 16.20 2.57 47.22
N SER A 6 15.47 1.70 47.93
CA SER A 6 16.00 0.89 49.02
C SER A 6 17.05 -0.13 48.54
N GLU A 7 16.91 -0.65 47.31
CA GLU A 7 17.90 -1.55 46.70
C GLU A 7 19.23 -0.84 46.38
N LEU A 8 19.19 0.49 46.25
CA LEU A 8 20.36 1.34 46.06
C LEU A 8 20.89 1.96 47.37
N GLY A 9 20.29 1.61 48.51
CA GLY A 9 20.62 2.18 49.81
C GLY A 9 20.24 3.66 49.95
N VAL A 10 19.30 4.15 49.14
CA VAL A 10 18.78 5.53 49.22
C VAL A 10 17.49 5.52 50.02
N ALA A 11 17.43 6.38 51.03
CA ALA A 11 16.31 6.41 51.94
C ALA A 11 15.02 6.89 51.25
N ASN A 12 13.92 6.16 51.46
CA ASN A 12 12.64 6.49 50.84
C ASN A 12 11.76 7.38 51.75
N GLY A 13 10.64 7.88 51.22
CA GLY A 13 9.73 8.75 51.99
C GLY A 13 9.05 8.07 53.18
N GLU A 14 8.94 6.74 53.18
CA GLU A 14 8.40 5.98 54.33
C GLU A 14 9.45 5.85 55.43
N GLU A 15 10.70 5.60 55.07
CA GLU A 15 11.83 5.57 56.02
C GLU A 15 12.04 6.95 56.66
N LEU A 16 11.91 8.04 55.89
CA LEU A 16 11.92 9.39 56.47
C LEU A 16 10.74 9.59 57.43
N LYS A 17 9.54 9.15 57.05
CA LYS A 17 8.35 9.24 57.91
C LYS A 17 8.52 8.44 59.20
N GLU A 18 9.05 7.22 59.11
CA GLU A 18 9.32 6.35 60.25
C GLU A 18 10.39 6.96 61.17
N THR A 19 11.48 7.46 60.57
CA THR A 19 12.56 8.15 61.30
C THR A 19 12.02 9.37 62.05
N LEU A 20 11.15 10.16 61.42
CA LEU A 20 10.54 11.35 62.06
C LEU A 20 9.49 10.98 63.11
N THR A 21 8.82 9.83 62.99
CA THR A 21 7.78 9.37 63.93
C THR A 21 8.40 8.78 65.20
N ASN A 22 9.57 8.13 65.08
CA ASN A 22 10.21 7.40 66.19
C ASN A 22 11.36 8.18 66.86
N CYS A 23 11.62 9.41 66.42
CA CYS A 23 12.74 10.23 66.85
C CYS A 23 12.39 11.14 68.05
N THR A 24 13.30 11.26 69.02
CA THR A 24 13.18 12.18 70.17
C THR A 24 13.58 13.63 69.85
N GLU A 25 14.43 13.86 68.84
CA GLU A 25 14.91 15.19 68.41
C GLU A 25 14.72 15.41 66.88
N PRO A 26 13.49 15.73 66.41
CA PRO A 26 13.14 15.71 64.99
C PRO A 26 13.97 16.67 64.12
N LEU A 27 14.42 17.80 64.66
CA LEU A 27 15.27 18.74 63.93
C LEU A 27 16.65 18.17 63.61
N LYS A 28 17.27 17.45 64.55
CA LYS A 28 18.55 16.78 64.33
C LYS A 28 18.40 15.61 63.35
N ALA A 29 17.29 14.87 63.41
CA ALA A 29 17.01 13.81 62.45
C ALA A 29 16.85 14.35 61.02
N ILE A 30 16.21 15.52 60.84
CA ILE A 30 16.11 16.20 59.54
C ILE A 30 17.49 16.63 59.05
N GLU A 31 18.30 17.25 59.90
CA GLU A 31 19.65 17.71 59.53
C GLU A 31 20.54 16.54 59.12
N GLN A 32 20.51 15.45 59.90
CA GLN A 32 21.23 14.21 59.60
C GLN A 32 20.76 13.60 58.26
N PHE A 33 19.44 13.51 58.04
CA PHE A 33 18.88 13.00 56.79
C PHE A 33 19.30 13.84 55.58
N GLN A 34 19.31 15.17 55.73
CA GLN A 34 19.71 16.09 54.66
C GLN A 34 21.20 15.98 54.32
N ILE A 35 22.05 15.72 55.31
CA ILE A 35 23.48 15.47 55.12
C ILE A 35 23.70 14.12 54.43
N GLU A 36 23.07 13.05 54.95
CA GLU A 36 23.23 11.68 54.45
C GLU A 36 22.76 11.54 52.99
N ASN A 37 21.67 12.21 52.61
CA ASN A 37 21.13 12.16 51.25
C ASN A 37 21.64 13.29 50.34
N GLY A 38 22.62 14.08 50.79
CA GLY A 38 23.26 15.11 49.96
C GLY A 38 22.33 16.25 49.53
N VAL A 39 21.26 16.52 50.29
CA VAL A 39 20.33 17.63 50.05
C VAL A 39 21.02 18.98 50.32
N LEU A 40 21.90 19.02 51.31
CA LEU A 40 22.71 20.18 51.69
C LEU A 40 24.19 19.94 51.33
N LEU A 41 24.52 20.17 50.06
CA LEU A 41 25.93 20.18 49.64
C LEU A 41 26.61 21.44 50.19
N PRO A 42 27.85 21.34 50.72
CA PRO A 42 28.59 22.51 51.23
C PRO A 42 28.72 23.65 50.22
N SER A 43 28.83 23.30 48.93
CA SER A 43 28.88 24.27 47.82
C SER A 43 27.55 24.97 47.54
N LEU A 44 26.41 24.36 47.90
CA LEU A 44 25.06 24.92 47.73
C LEU A 44 24.58 25.69 48.97
N GLN A 45 25.17 25.45 50.14
CA GLN A 45 24.71 26.01 51.41
C GLN A 45 24.70 27.55 51.42
N SER A 46 25.65 28.19 50.75
CA SER A 46 25.69 29.66 50.59
C SER A 46 24.71 30.18 49.51
N ALA A 47 24.26 29.32 48.59
CA ALA A 47 23.44 29.67 47.44
C ALA A 47 21.93 29.50 47.71
N LEU A 48 21.54 28.50 48.52
CA LEU A 48 20.14 28.21 48.84
C LEU A 48 19.35 29.39 49.45
N PRO A 49 19.93 30.25 50.32
CA PRO A 49 19.21 31.42 50.85
C PRO A 49 18.78 32.43 49.79
N PHE A 50 19.48 32.50 48.64
CA PHE A 50 19.06 33.36 47.54
C PHE A 50 17.76 32.87 46.91
N LEU A 51 17.51 31.55 46.87
CA LEU A 51 16.22 31.01 46.41
C LEU A 51 15.09 31.48 47.31
N ASP A 52 15.32 31.44 48.63
CA ASP A 52 14.32 31.90 49.61
C ASP A 52 14.03 33.41 49.46
N LEU A 53 15.06 34.23 49.22
CA LEU A 53 14.91 35.67 48.95
C LEU A 53 14.12 35.95 47.67
N HIS A 54 14.26 35.09 46.65
CA HIS A 54 13.50 35.17 45.40
C HIS A 54 12.14 34.45 45.47
N SER A 55 11.74 33.93 46.64
CA SER A 55 10.50 33.15 46.83
C SER A 55 10.39 31.91 45.94
N ILE A 56 11.52 31.32 45.53
CA ILE A 56 11.57 30.08 44.76
C ILE A 56 11.64 28.90 45.73
N PRO A 57 10.69 27.95 45.68
CA PRO A 57 10.74 26.76 46.51
C PRO A 57 12.02 25.95 46.25
N ARG A 58 12.75 25.58 47.30
CA ARG A 58 13.95 24.72 47.18
C ARG A 58 13.65 23.37 46.49
N TYR A 59 12.43 22.85 46.65
CA TYR A 59 11.95 21.66 45.93
C TYR A 59 12.03 21.86 44.41
N GLU A 60 11.59 23.00 43.90
CA GLU A 60 11.62 23.32 42.47
C GLU A 60 13.07 23.38 41.96
N PHE A 61 13.98 23.97 42.73
CA PHE A 61 15.41 23.96 42.41
C PHE A 61 15.96 22.53 42.32
N HIS A 62 15.74 21.68 43.32
CA HIS A 62 16.23 20.29 43.31
C HIS A 62 15.59 19.46 42.20
N GLN A 63 14.33 19.72 41.87
CA GLN A 63 13.65 19.09 40.73
C GLN A 63 14.34 19.48 39.41
N THR A 64 14.61 20.77 39.20
CA THR A 64 15.33 21.26 38.01
C THR A 64 16.75 20.68 37.94
N VAL A 65 17.47 20.60 39.05
CA VAL A 65 18.80 19.97 39.09
C VAL A 65 18.72 18.49 38.71
N LEU A 66 17.71 17.75 39.19
CA LEU A 66 17.51 16.35 38.82
C LEU A 66 17.24 16.20 37.32
N GLU A 67 16.39 17.04 36.74
CA GLU A 67 16.08 17.04 35.32
C GLU A 67 17.33 17.33 34.47
N GLU A 68 18.12 18.35 34.84
CA GLU A 68 19.38 18.70 34.17
C GLU A 68 20.42 17.57 34.27
N LEU A 69 20.53 16.90 35.42
CA LEU A 69 21.43 15.76 35.60
C LEU A 69 20.97 14.55 34.77
N ARG A 70 19.66 14.30 34.70
CA ARG A 70 19.08 13.25 33.84
C ARG A 70 19.44 13.51 32.38
N ASP A 71 19.29 14.75 31.92
CA ASP A 71 19.53 15.10 30.53
C ASP A 71 21.02 14.99 30.17
N LYS A 72 21.92 15.46 31.05
CA LYS A 72 23.37 15.21 30.92
C LYS A 72 23.73 13.73 30.91
N LEU A 73 23.04 12.92 31.70
CA LEU A 73 23.25 11.47 31.71
C LEU A 73 22.78 10.83 30.40
N LEU A 74 21.64 11.25 29.84
CA LEU A 74 21.14 10.80 28.54
C LEU A 74 22.11 11.16 27.41
N GLU A 75 22.65 12.37 27.41
CA GLU A 75 23.69 12.80 26.48
C GLU A 75 24.94 11.92 26.61
N ARG A 76 25.37 11.63 27.83
CA ARG A 76 26.53 10.77 28.07
C ARG A 76 26.31 9.33 27.62
N VAL A 77 25.13 8.76 27.85
CA VAL A 77 24.76 7.43 27.35
C VAL A 77 24.82 7.38 25.83
N THR A 78 24.29 8.41 25.16
CA THR A 78 24.32 8.52 23.70
C THR A 78 25.74 8.67 23.18
N ALA A 79 26.59 9.44 23.86
CA ALA A 79 28.00 9.59 23.53
C ALA A 79 28.77 8.26 23.66
N ILE A 80 28.55 7.51 24.75
CA ILE A 80 29.15 6.17 24.94
C ILE A 80 28.65 5.21 23.85
N ALA A 81 27.37 5.27 23.49
CA ALA A 81 26.81 4.46 22.42
C ALA A 81 27.44 4.78 21.05
N ALA A 82 27.89 6.01 20.81
CA ALA A 82 28.57 6.43 19.60
C ALA A 82 30.08 6.11 19.58
N GLU A 83 30.68 5.70 20.70
CA GLU A 83 32.09 5.27 20.74
C GLU A 83 32.33 4.07 19.79
N GLY A 84 33.53 3.99 19.21
CA GLY A 84 33.93 2.88 18.34
C GLY A 84 33.91 1.52 19.05
N LYS A 85 33.91 0.41 18.28
CA LYS A 85 33.83 -0.96 18.82
C LYS A 85 34.97 -1.31 19.80
N ASP A 86 36.12 -0.66 19.70
CA ASP A 86 37.31 -0.95 20.52
C ASP A 86 37.24 -0.39 21.96
N GLY A 87 36.27 0.47 22.27
CA GLY A 87 36.19 1.20 23.55
C GLY A 87 35.51 0.48 24.73
N GLY A 88 35.15 -0.80 24.59
CA GLY A 88 34.42 -1.53 25.65
C GLY A 88 33.03 -0.96 25.96
N ARG A 89 32.43 -0.20 25.04
CA ARG A 89 31.20 0.57 25.24
C ARG A 89 30.02 -0.26 25.77
N TYR A 90 29.88 -1.50 25.30
CA TYR A 90 28.79 -2.37 25.71
C TYR A 90 28.93 -2.81 27.17
N GLY A 91 30.15 -3.08 27.64
CA GLY A 91 30.40 -3.37 29.06
C GLY A 91 30.01 -2.19 29.95
N LYS A 92 30.40 -0.96 29.57
CA LYS A 92 30.00 0.25 30.30
C LYS A 92 28.47 0.43 30.37
N LEU A 93 27.77 0.17 29.26
CA LEU A 93 26.31 0.26 29.20
C LEU A 93 25.62 -0.86 29.99
N GLU A 94 26.18 -2.08 29.99
CA GLU A 94 25.69 -3.20 30.81
C GLU A 94 25.84 -2.90 32.30
N GLU A 95 27.00 -2.42 32.73
CA GLU A 95 27.24 -1.99 34.11
C GLU A 95 26.28 -0.88 34.55
N LEU A 96 26.06 0.11 33.67
CA LEU A 96 25.10 1.17 33.93
C LEU A 96 23.67 0.63 34.05
N LEU A 97 23.28 -0.31 33.17
CA LEU A 97 21.98 -0.96 33.22
C LEU A 97 21.80 -1.77 34.52
N GLU A 98 22.83 -2.44 35.02
CA GLU A 98 22.74 -3.13 36.33
C GLU A 98 22.43 -2.16 37.47
N LYS A 99 23.03 -0.96 37.45
CA LYS A 99 22.80 0.05 38.50
C LYS A 99 21.45 0.74 38.38
N CYS A 100 20.99 1.07 37.17
CA CYS A 100 19.79 1.89 37.00
C CYS A 100 18.49 1.09 36.85
N PHE A 101 18.53 -0.20 36.52
CA PHE A 101 17.31 -0.96 36.21
C PHE A 101 16.37 -1.13 37.42
N ALA A 102 16.88 -1.15 38.65
CA ALA A 102 16.05 -1.15 39.87
C ALA A 102 15.08 0.05 39.90
N LEU A 103 15.47 1.17 39.27
CA LEU A 103 14.71 2.41 39.19
C LEU A 103 13.83 2.51 37.94
N VAL A 104 13.63 1.43 37.17
CA VAL A 104 12.87 1.47 35.89
C VAL A 104 11.42 1.95 36.04
N LYS A 105 10.83 1.79 37.23
CA LYS A 105 9.47 2.25 37.58
C LYS A 105 9.43 3.71 38.05
N MET A 106 10.57 4.36 38.25
CA MET A 106 10.66 5.75 38.68
C MET A 106 10.62 6.68 37.45
N PRO A 107 9.58 7.53 37.27
CA PRO A 107 9.40 8.32 36.06
C PRO A 107 10.57 9.24 35.70
N SER A 108 11.28 9.78 36.69
CA SER A 108 12.42 10.68 36.44
C SER A 108 13.68 9.97 35.94
N ILE A 109 13.85 8.67 36.23
CA ILE A 109 15.03 7.88 35.81
C ILE A 109 14.71 6.92 34.68
N GLN A 110 13.44 6.51 34.52
CA GLN A 110 12.99 5.61 33.47
C GLN A 110 13.53 5.97 32.07
N PRO A 111 13.54 7.25 31.61
CA PRO A 111 14.11 7.59 30.30
C PRO A 111 15.56 7.16 30.11
N VAL A 112 16.37 7.22 31.17
CA VAL A 112 17.77 6.79 31.17
C VAL A 112 17.85 5.28 30.99
N VAL A 113 17.06 4.51 31.75
CA VAL A 113 17.02 3.04 31.65
C VAL A 113 16.63 2.63 30.23
N MET A 114 15.59 3.23 29.67
CA MET A 114 15.11 2.95 28.32
C MET A 114 16.17 3.31 27.26
N CYS A 115 16.88 4.44 27.42
CA CYS A 115 17.96 4.85 26.53
C CYS A 115 19.12 3.85 26.56
N VAL A 116 19.55 3.40 27.74
CA VAL A 116 20.61 2.39 27.88
C VAL A 116 20.21 1.08 27.19
N MET A 117 19.00 0.59 27.45
CA MET A 117 18.48 -0.63 26.83
C MET A 117 18.43 -0.52 25.30
N LYS A 118 18.05 0.63 24.74
CA LYS A 118 18.00 0.88 23.30
C LYS A 118 19.35 0.66 22.62
N HIS A 119 20.43 1.05 23.26
CA HIS A 119 21.78 0.99 22.70
C HIS A 119 22.51 -0.34 22.96
N LEU A 120 21.94 -1.22 23.78
CA LEU A 120 22.50 -2.53 24.04
C LEU A 120 22.14 -3.53 22.92
N PRO A 121 23.13 -4.26 22.37
CA PRO A 121 22.90 -5.23 21.29
C PRO A 121 22.12 -6.45 21.81
N LYS A 122 22.31 -6.79 23.09
CA LYS A 122 21.59 -7.85 23.78
C LYS A 122 21.32 -7.43 25.22
N VAL A 123 20.06 -7.17 25.52
CA VAL A 123 19.59 -6.90 26.89
C VAL A 123 19.45 -8.23 27.63
N PRO A 124 19.83 -8.30 28.92
CA PRO A 124 19.66 -9.51 29.72
C PRO A 124 18.20 -10.02 29.72
N GLU A 125 18.00 -11.31 29.47
CA GLU A 125 16.67 -11.92 29.31
C GLU A 125 15.78 -11.73 30.55
N LYS A 126 16.38 -11.77 31.76
CA LYS A 126 15.66 -11.50 33.02
C LYS A 126 15.00 -10.11 33.03
N LYS A 127 15.69 -9.10 32.50
CA LYS A 127 15.20 -7.71 32.42
C LYS A 127 14.12 -7.57 31.36
N LEU A 128 14.29 -8.24 30.21
CA LEU A 128 13.27 -8.27 29.16
C LEU A 128 11.96 -8.90 29.66
N LYS A 129 12.01 -9.99 30.44
CA LYS A 129 10.81 -10.61 31.04
C LYS A 129 10.07 -9.66 31.99
N LEU A 130 10.80 -8.88 32.78
CA LEU A 130 10.21 -7.87 33.67
C LEU A 130 9.52 -6.74 32.88
N VAL A 131 10.16 -6.28 31.80
CA VAL A 131 9.56 -5.28 30.90
C VAL A 131 8.32 -5.83 30.18
N MET A 132 8.36 -7.08 29.71
CA MET A 132 7.20 -7.73 29.08
C MET A 132 6.01 -7.90 30.03
N GLY A 133 6.28 -8.13 31.32
CA GLY A 133 5.24 -8.29 32.34
C GLY A 133 4.53 -6.99 32.72
N ASP A 134 5.05 -5.84 32.33
CA ASP A 134 4.51 -4.52 32.67
C ASP A 134 4.15 -3.73 31.39
N LYS A 135 2.85 -3.48 31.20
CA LYS A 135 2.32 -2.88 29.97
C LYS A 135 2.85 -1.46 29.74
N ASP A 136 3.09 -0.69 30.81
CA ASP A 136 3.55 0.69 30.69
C ASP A 136 5.04 0.74 30.36
N LEU A 137 5.84 -0.14 30.98
CA LEU A 137 7.25 -0.31 30.62
C LEU A 137 7.42 -0.78 29.18
N TYR A 138 6.64 -1.78 28.75
CA TYR A 138 6.68 -2.28 27.38
C TYR A 138 6.31 -1.18 26.38
N LYS A 139 5.27 -0.37 26.64
CA LYS A 139 4.91 0.74 25.76
C LYS A 139 6.02 1.79 25.63
N ALA A 140 6.66 2.14 26.74
CA ALA A 140 7.75 3.12 26.79
C ALA A 140 9.06 2.65 26.12
N CYS A 141 9.22 1.35 25.89
CA CYS A 141 10.42 0.81 25.25
C CYS A 141 10.56 1.24 23.79
N ALA A 142 11.80 1.55 23.41
CA ALA A 142 12.17 1.77 22.02
C ALA A 142 12.00 0.48 21.19
N VAL A 143 11.80 0.63 19.88
CA VAL A 143 11.57 -0.50 18.97
C VAL A 143 12.75 -1.47 18.96
N GLU A 144 13.98 -0.99 19.13
CA GLU A 144 15.19 -1.80 19.22
C GLU A 144 15.14 -2.81 20.38
N VAL A 145 14.56 -2.42 21.52
CA VAL A 145 14.37 -3.31 22.68
C VAL A 145 13.22 -4.27 22.40
N LYS A 146 12.11 -3.76 21.83
CA LYS A 146 10.97 -4.60 21.46
C LYS A 146 11.34 -5.68 20.44
N ARG A 147 12.22 -5.40 19.48
CA ARG A 147 12.75 -6.40 18.54
C ARG A 147 13.41 -7.59 19.24
N GLN A 148 14.15 -7.33 20.32
CA GLN A 148 14.80 -8.39 21.11
C GLN A 148 13.79 -9.25 21.86
N ILE A 149 12.62 -8.71 22.18
CA ILE A 149 11.49 -9.46 22.75
C ILE A 149 10.78 -10.26 21.65
N TRP A 150 10.43 -9.60 20.54
CA TRP A 150 9.64 -10.17 19.45
C TRP A 150 10.31 -11.37 18.78
N GLN A 151 11.64 -11.35 18.65
CA GLN A 151 12.38 -12.44 17.96
C GLN A 151 12.18 -13.81 18.62
N ASP A 152 11.84 -13.84 19.91
CA ASP A 152 11.61 -15.05 20.70
C ASP A 152 10.13 -15.19 21.13
N ASN A 153 9.26 -14.26 20.74
CA ASN A 153 7.82 -14.26 21.06
C ASN A 153 6.97 -13.90 19.84
N GLN A 154 6.72 -14.90 18.99
CA GLN A 154 5.97 -14.75 17.74
C GLN A 154 4.52 -14.28 17.96
N ALA A 155 3.87 -14.70 19.04
CA ALA A 155 2.49 -14.31 19.32
C ALA A 155 2.39 -12.81 19.58
N LEU A 156 3.25 -12.29 20.48
CA LEU A 156 3.28 -10.86 20.77
C LEU A 156 3.63 -10.02 19.54
N PHE A 157 4.58 -10.48 18.72
CA PHE A 157 4.90 -9.79 17.47
C PHE A 157 3.74 -9.80 16.47
N GLY A 158 3.04 -10.94 16.36
CA GLY A 158 1.84 -11.08 15.55
C GLY A 158 0.73 -10.10 15.97
N ASP A 159 0.54 -9.88 17.27
CA ASP A 159 -0.45 -8.94 17.80
C ASP A 159 -0.12 -7.48 17.44
N GLU A 160 1.16 -7.11 17.37
CA GLU A 160 1.61 -5.77 16.96
C GLU A 160 1.53 -5.56 15.44
N VAL A 161 1.83 -6.61 14.65
CA VAL A 161 1.88 -6.54 13.18
C VAL A 161 0.49 -6.67 12.55
N SER A 162 -0.39 -7.51 13.10
CA SER A 162 -1.72 -7.82 12.53
C SER A 162 -2.60 -6.58 12.26
N PRO A 163 -2.68 -5.58 13.16
CA PRO A 163 -3.41 -4.33 12.89
C PRO A 163 -2.86 -3.57 11.68
N LEU A 164 -1.53 -3.51 11.53
CA LEU A 164 -0.88 -2.85 10.40
C LEU A 164 -1.20 -3.57 9.08
N LEU A 165 -1.15 -4.91 9.08
CA LEU A 165 -1.51 -5.70 7.89
C LEU A 165 -2.96 -5.46 7.47
N LYS A 166 -3.89 -5.42 8.41
CA LYS A 166 -5.30 -5.10 8.12
C LYS A 166 -5.47 -3.67 7.60
N GLN A 167 -4.79 -2.71 8.23
CA GLN A 167 -4.80 -1.31 7.79
C GLN A 167 -4.32 -1.19 6.34
N TYR A 168 -3.23 -1.86 5.97
CA TYR A 168 -2.69 -1.83 4.60
C TYR A 168 -3.71 -2.30 3.56
N ILE A 169 -4.41 -3.41 3.84
CA ILE A 169 -5.43 -3.94 2.92
C ILE A 169 -6.58 -2.95 2.76
N LEU A 170 -7.09 -2.40 3.87
CA LEU A 170 -8.16 -1.41 3.85
C LEU A 170 -7.75 -0.15 3.06
N GLU A 171 -6.52 0.33 3.22
CA GLU A 171 -6.00 1.45 2.44
C GLU A 171 -6.01 1.17 0.93
N LYS A 172 -5.60 -0.04 0.49
CA LYS A 172 -5.63 -0.41 -0.94
C LYS A 172 -7.04 -0.53 -1.49
N GLU A 173 -7.95 -1.14 -0.73
CA GLU A 173 -9.36 -1.27 -1.11
C GLU A 173 -10.04 0.10 -1.22
N ASN A 174 -9.74 1.02 -0.30
CA ASN A 174 -10.24 2.39 -0.34
C ASN A 174 -9.76 3.16 -1.58
N VAL A 175 -8.52 2.96 -2.02
CA VAL A 175 -8.02 3.56 -3.28
C VAL A 175 -8.77 3.00 -4.49
N LEU A 176 -9.04 1.69 -4.54
CA LEU A 176 -9.79 1.07 -5.64
C LEU A 176 -11.24 1.56 -5.70
N LEU A 177 -11.86 1.84 -4.54
CA LEU A 177 -13.25 2.24 -4.39
C LEU A 177 -13.47 3.75 -4.24
N SER A 178 -12.41 4.58 -4.39
CA SER A 178 -12.49 6.03 -4.25
C SER A 178 -13.50 6.67 -5.19
N SER A 179 -14.19 7.74 -4.76
CA SER A 179 -15.21 8.36 -5.61
C SER A 179 -14.63 8.93 -6.91
N ASP A 180 -13.40 9.41 -6.92
CA ASP A 180 -12.79 10.02 -8.11
C ASP A 180 -12.38 8.98 -9.16
N LEU A 181 -12.99 9.04 -10.34
CA LEU A 181 -12.59 8.24 -11.50
C LEU A 181 -11.65 9.06 -12.38
N SER A 182 -10.39 8.64 -12.47
CA SER A 182 -9.39 9.28 -13.31
C SER A 182 -8.54 8.25 -14.05
N VAL A 183 -8.46 8.39 -15.37
CA VAL A 183 -7.56 7.58 -16.20
C VAL A 183 -6.09 7.91 -15.90
N LEU A 184 -5.79 9.17 -15.57
CA LEU A 184 -4.43 9.65 -15.28
C LEU A 184 -3.99 9.30 -13.85
N HIS A 185 -4.91 9.40 -12.90
CA HIS A 185 -4.68 9.16 -11.47
C HIS A 185 -5.41 7.90 -10.99
N ASN A 186 -5.16 6.77 -11.65
CA ASN A 186 -5.72 5.46 -11.27
C ASN A 186 -4.86 4.74 -10.20
N PHE A 187 -5.31 3.57 -9.75
CA PHE A 187 -4.61 2.71 -8.78
C PHE A 187 -3.12 2.45 -9.10
N PHE A 188 -2.76 2.31 -10.37
CA PHE A 188 -1.39 2.06 -10.84
C PHE A 188 -0.58 3.34 -11.12
N SER A 189 -1.10 4.53 -10.79
CA SER A 189 -0.43 5.80 -11.06
C SER A 189 0.74 6.10 -10.12
N GLN A 190 0.68 5.63 -8.88
CA GLN A 190 1.71 5.89 -7.87
C GLN A 190 3.01 5.12 -8.16
N SER A 191 4.14 5.83 -8.14
CA SER A 191 5.46 5.23 -8.34
C SER A 191 5.79 4.25 -7.20
N PRO A 192 6.61 3.21 -7.45
CA PRO A 192 7.00 2.28 -6.38
C PRO A 192 7.64 2.94 -5.17
N LYS A 193 8.51 3.94 -5.39
CA LYS A 193 9.12 4.72 -4.31
C LYS A 193 8.09 5.42 -3.43
N THR A 194 7.07 6.04 -4.04
CA THR A 194 6.00 6.74 -3.32
C THR A 194 5.18 5.77 -2.48
N ARG A 195 4.80 4.61 -3.03
CA ARG A 195 4.00 3.61 -2.30
C ARG A 195 4.69 3.12 -1.04
N ARG A 196 6.01 2.94 -1.09
CA ARG A 196 6.82 2.54 0.06
C ARG A 196 6.92 3.59 1.18
N GLN A 197 6.57 4.85 0.91
CA GLN A 197 6.48 5.89 1.95
C GLN A 197 5.18 5.82 2.77
N GLY A 198 4.27 4.87 2.45
CA GLY A 198 3.07 4.63 3.23
C GLY A 198 3.39 4.28 4.69
N GLU A 199 2.54 4.76 5.61
CA GLU A 199 2.75 4.64 7.05
C GLU A 199 2.96 3.18 7.48
N VAL A 200 2.15 2.26 6.96
CA VAL A 200 2.25 0.84 7.30
C VAL A 200 3.60 0.25 6.88
N VAL A 201 4.05 0.50 5.65
CA VAL A 201 5.32 -0.04 5.13
C VAL A 201 6.48 0.51 5.96
N GLN A 202 6.51 1.81 6.22
CA GLN A 202 7.55 2.44 7.04
C GLN A 202 7.57 1.89 8.47
N LYS A 203 6.41 1.71 9.11
CA LYS A 203 6.31 1.11 10.45
C LYS A 203 6.79 -0.34 10.46
N LEU A 204 6.39 -1.17 9.49
CA LEU A 204 6.84 -2.57 9.41
C LEU A 204 8.35 -2.66 9.19
N THR A 205 8.89 -1.85 8.28
CA THR A 205 10.33 -1.73 8.03
C THR A 205 11.06 -1.32 9.31
N GLN A 206 10.53 -0.35 10.06
CA GLN A 206 11.07 0.05 11.36
C GLN A 206 10.93 -1.07 12.40
N MET A 207 9.84 -1.82 12.45
CA MET A 207 9.68 -2.92 13.41
C MET A 207 10.70 -4.03 13.14
N ILE A 208 10.96 -4.37 11.88
CA ILE A 208 11.91 -5.42 11.50
C ILE A 208 13.37 -4.98 11.69
N GLY A 209 13.71 -3.77 11.22
CA GLY A 209 15.09 -3.27 11.21
C GLY A 209 16.04 -4.24 10.50
N LYS A 210 17.10 -4.67 11.19
CA LYS A 210 18.13 -5.59 10.68
C LYS A 210 17.90 -7.06 11.07
N ASN A 211 16.79 -7.37 11.73
CA ASN A 211 16.57 -8.70 12.30
C ASN A 211 15.93 -9.65 11.27
N VAL A 212 16.71 -10.59 10.76
CA VAL A 212 16.28 -11.57 9.74
C VAL A 212 15.13 -12.45 10.25
N LYS A 213 15.13 -12.87 11.52
CA LYS A 213 14.04 -13.69 12.07
C LYS A 213 12.70 -12.97 12.05
N LEU A 214 12.68 -11.68 12.40
CA LEU A 214 11.45 -10.87 12.35
C LEU A 214 10.97 -10.68 10.92
N TYR A 215 11.89 -10.49 9.97
CA TYR A 215 11.56 -10.44 8.56
C TYR A 215 10.90 -11.74 8.09
N ASP A 216 11.49 -12.89 8.40
CA ASP A 216 10.95 -14.21 8.07
C ASP A 216 9.56 -14.45 8.69
N MET A 217 9.35 -14.01 9.94
CA MET A 217 8.05 -14.07 10.60
C MET A 217 6.99 -13.25 9.84
N VAL A 218 7.32 -12.02 9.41
CA VAL A 218 6.40 -11.21 8.60
C VAL A 218 6.11 -11.90 7.28
N LEU A 219 7.11 -12.44 6.58
CA LEU A 219 6.87 -13.21 5.35
C LEU A 219 5.96 -14.42 5.58
N GLN A 220 6.11 -15.13 6.70
CA GLN A 220 5.22 -16.23 7.07
C GLN A 220 3.78 -15.75 7.32
N PHE A 221 3.59 -14.60 7.98
CA PHE A 221 2.27 -13.99 8.15
C PHE A 221 1.64 -13.61 6.81
N LEU A 222 2.40 -13.00 5.91
CA LEU A 222 1.92 -12.63 4.57
C LEU A 222 1.50 -13.87 3.76
N ARG A 223 2.29 -14.95 3.76
CA ARG A 223 1.91 -16.21 3.09
C ARG A 223 0.63 -16.80 3.69
N THR A 224 0.54 -16.83 5.02
CA THR A 224 -0.64 -17.37 5.73
C THR A 224 -1.90 -16.57 5.42
N LEU A 225 -1.81 -15.23 5.43
CA LEU A 225 -2.93 -14.36 5.13
C LEU A 225 -3.32 -14.43 3.66
N PHE A 226 -2.35 -14.46 2.74
CA PHE A 226 -2.59 -14.65 1.31
C PHE A 226 -3.37 -15.96 1.06
N LEU A 227 -2.96 -17.07 1.67
CA LEU A 227 -3.67 -18.34 1.55
C LEU A 227 -5.11 -18.25 2.09
N ARG A 228 -5.28 -17.69 3.29
CA ARG A 228 -6.57 -17.66 3.99
C ARG A 228 -7.58 -16.70 3.37
N THR A 229 -7.14 -15.54 2.89
CA THR A 229 -8.05 -14.49 2.41
C THR A 229 -8.10 -14.37 0.89
N ARG A 230 -7.14 -14.98 0.17
CA ARG A 230 -6.92 -14.79 -1.28
C ARG A 230 -6.69 -13.33 -1.69
N ASN A 231 -6.32 -12.46 -0.75
CA ASN A 231 -6.07 -11.05 -1.06
C ASN A 231 -4.65 -10.86 -1.61
N VAL A 232 -4.57 -10.51 -2.88
CA VAL A 232 -3.31 -10.32 -3.62
C VAL A 232 -2.49 -9.12 -3.12
N HIS A 233 -3.06 -8.18 -2.36
CA HIS A 233 -2.31 -7.04 -1.83
C HIS A 233 -1.27 -7.43 -0.77
N TYR A 234 -1.37 -8.62 -0.17
CA TYR A 234 -0.27 -9.17 0.64
C TYR A 234 0.97 -9.50 -0.20
N CYS A 235 0.79 -9.80 -1.49
CA CYS A 235 1.88 -9.96 -2.45
C CYS A 235 2.55 -8.62 -2.75
N THR A 236 1.75 -7.56 -2.95
CA THR A 236 2.28 -6.19 -3.06
C THR A 236 3.10 -5.81 -1.83
N LEU A 237 2.56 -6.06 -0.62
CA LEU A 237 3.26 -5.73 0.62
C LEU A 237 4.58 -6.48 0.77
N ARG A 238 4.66 -7.74 0.34
CA ARG A 238 5.91 -8.50 0.31
C ARG A 238 6.98 -7.78 -0.54
N ALA A 239 6.63 -7.40 -1.76
CA ALA A 239 7.54 -6.71 -2.67
C ALA A 239 7.95 -5.34 -2.13
N GLU A 240 6.98 -4.55 -1.65
CA GLU A 240 7.21 -3.21 -1.10
C GLU A 240 8.09 -3.24 0.16
N LEU A 241 7.90 -4.22 1.03
CA LEU A 241 8.70 -4.38 2.26
C LEU A 241 10.16 -4.71 1.93
N LEU A 242 10.41 -5.65 1.02
CA LEU A 242 11.76 -6.01 0.59
C LEU A 242 12.47 -4.81 -0.07
N MET A 243 11.77 -4.07 -0.91
CA MET A 243 12.31 -2.86 -1.53
C MET A 243 12.45 -1.69 -0.56
N SER A 244 11.63 -1.60 0.49
CA SER A 244 11.81 -0.60 1.55
C SER A 244 13.05 -0.87 2.39
N LEU A 245 13.37 -2.14 2.66
CA LEU A 245 14.61 -2.52 3.34
C LEU A 245 15.85 -2.27 2.45
N HIS A 246 15.71 -2.49 1.14
CA HIS A 246 16.73 -2.14 0.15
C HIS A 246 16.99 -0.63 0.10
N ASP A 247 15.95 0.20 0.08
CA ASP A 247 16.06 1.66 0.06
C ASP A 247 16.77 2.21 1.33
N LEU A 248 16.79 1.44 2.43
CA LEU A 248 17.51 1.76 3.68
C LEU A 248 18.90 1.09 3.79
N ASP A 249 19.38 0.46 2.71
CA ASP A 249 20.67 -0.24 2.66
C ASP A 249 20.84 -1.35 3.73
N ILE A 250 19.75 -2.05 4.07
CA ILE A 250 19.79 -3.15 5.05
C ILE A 250 20.29 -4.43 4.36
N SER A 251 21.61 -4.53 4.25
CA SER A 251 22.31 -5.65 3.62
C SER A 251 22.08 -6.99 4.31
N GLU A 252 21.85 -6.99 5.63
CA GLU A 252 21.66 -8.19 6.45
C GLU A 252 20.44 -9.01 6.01
N ILE A 253 19.42 -8.35 5.44
CA ILE A 253 18.23 -9.01 4.90
C ILE A 253 18.34 -9.15 3.37
N CYS A 254 18.71 -8.08 2.66
CA CYS A 254 18.70 -8.07 1.19
C CYS A 254 19.66 -9.10 0.57
N THR A 255 20.76 -9.43 1.24
CA THR A 255 21.72 -10.42 0.73
C THR A 255 21.26 -11.87 0.93
N VAL A 256 20.35 -12.10 1.88
CA VAL A 256 19.84 -13.42 2.24
C VAL A 256 18.54 -13.73 1.50
N ASP A 257 17.72 -12.71 1.22
CA ASP A 257 16.47 -12.91 0.48
C ASP A 257 16.75 -13.28 -1.00
N PRO A 258 16.34 -14.48 -1.45
CA PRO A 258 16.64 -14.96 -2.80
C PRO A 258 15.86 -14.22 -3.90
N CYS A 259 14.78 -13.52 -3.54
CA CYS A 259 13.94 -12.75 -4.46
C CYS A 259 14.43 -11.30 -4.63
N HIS A 260 15.43 -10.84 -3.87
CA HIS A 260 15.88 -9.44 -3.86
C HIS A 260 16.19 -8.88 -5.25
N LYS A 261 17.11 -9.51 -5.98
CA LYS A 261 17.54 -9.05 -7.32
C LYS A 261 16.40 -9.10 -8.34
N PHE A 262 15.59 -10.16 -8.29
CA PHE A 262 14.43 -10.30 -9.16
C PHE A 262 13.41 -9.17 -8.91
N THR A 263 13.07 -8.93 -7.65
CA THR A 263 12.11 -7.91 -7.23
C THR A 263 12.63 -6.52 -7.60
N TRP A 264 13.93 -6.27 -7.44
CA TRP A 264 14.54 -5.00 -7.84
C TRP A 264 14.49 -4.75 -9.35
N CYS A 265 14.76 -5.77 -10.17
CA CYS A 265 14.64 -5.68 -11.62
C CYS A 265 13.17 -5.48 -12.06
N LEU A 266 12.23 -6.18 -11.42
CA LEU A 266 10.79 -6.04 -11.66
C LEU A 266 10.27 -4.65 -11.23
N ASP A 267 10.74 -4.11 -10.09
CA ASP A 267 10.39 -2.77 -9.59
C ASP A 267 10.76 -1.69 -10.62
N ALA A 268 11.90 -1.87 -11.30
CA ALA A 268 12.30 -1.01 -12.41
C ALA A 268 11.33 -1.11 -13.59
N CYS A 269 10.87 -2.33 -13.95
CA CYS A 269 9.86 -2.52 -14.99
C CYS A 269 8.54 -1.84 -14.63
N ILE A 270 8.08 -2.00 -13.38
CA ILE A 270 6.85 -1.39 -12.88
C ILE A 270 6.93 0.14 -12.96
N ARG A 271 8.08 0.72 -12.60
CA ARG A 271 8.29 2.17 -12.70
C ARG A 271 8.21 2.68 -14.14
N GLU A 272 8.84 1.98 -15.08
CA GLU A 272 8.80 2.35 -16.51
C GLU A 272 7.50 1.91 -17.22
N LYS A 273 6.65 1.14 -16.54
CA LYS A 273 5.38 0.58 -17.06
C LYS A 273 5.56 -0.31 -18.30
N PHE A 274 6.76 -0.86 -18.49
CA PHE A 274 7.11 -1.74 -19.60
C PHE A 274 8.32 -2.62 -19.25
N VAL A 275 8.35 -3.82 -19.82
CA VAL A 275 9.49 -4.74 -19.74
C VAL A 275 10.27 -4.70 -21.05
N ASP A 276 11.45 -4.09 -21.04
CA ASP A 276 12.35 -4.07 -22.20
C ASP A 276 13.16 -5.36 -22.37
N ALA A 277 13.73 -5.56 -23.56
CA ALA A 277 14.55 -6.72 -23.94
C ALA A 277 15.73 -7.03 -23.00
N LYS A 278 16.32 -6.01 -22.36
CA LYS A 278 17.43 -6.21 -21.42
C LYS A 278 16.90 -6.76 -20.11
N ARG A 279 15.87 -6.12 -19.54
CA ARG A 279 15.25 -6.54 -18.29
C ARG A 279 14.55 -7.89 -18.42
N ALA A 280 13.93 -8.17 -19.57
CA ALA A 280 13.38 -9.48 -19.90
C ALA A 280 14.45 -10.57 -19.75
N ARG A 281 15.64 -10.40 -20.34
CA ARG A 281 16.73 -11.36 -20.22
C ARG A 281 17.26 -11.50 -18.79
N GLU A 282 17.33 -10.41 -18.02
CA GLU A 282 17.71 -10.47 -16.60
C GLU A 282 16.69 -11.24 -15.76
N LEU A 283 15.39 -10.93 -15.92
CA LEU A 283 14.28 -11.61 -15.25
C LEU A 283 14.23 -13.10 -15.60
N GLN A 284 14.42 -13.43 -16.87
CA GLN A 284 14.56 -14.81 -17.32
C GLN A 284 15.74 -15.50 -16.66
N GLY A 285 16.91 -14.87 -16.63
CA GLY A 285 18.10 -15.42 -15.99
C GLY A 285 17.91 -15.72 -14.49
N PHE A 286 17.11 -14.91 -13.79
CA PHE A 286 16.77 -15.19 -12.39
C PHE A 286 15.84 -16.39 -12.23
N LEU A 287 14.82 -16.54 -13.09
CA LEU A 287 13.92 -17.69 -13.08
C LEU A 287 14.66 -18.99 -13.44
N ASP A 288 15.46 -18.97 -14.51
CA ASP A 288 16.24 -20.12 -14.96
C ASP A 288 17.39 -20.45 -14.00
N GLY A 289 17.80 -19.49 -13.16
CA GLY A 289 18.82 -19.64 -12.13
C GLY A 289 18.37 -20.39 -10.88
N VAL A 290 17.08 -20.72 -10.73
CA VAL A 290 16.58 -21.46 -9.57
C VAL A 290 17.12 -22.90 -9.62
N LYS A 291 17.93 -23.25 -8.62
CA LYS A 291 18.60 -24.56 -8.54
C LYS A 291 17.66 -25.66 -8.05
N LYS A 292 17.88 -26.89 -8.54
CA LYS A 292 17.24 -28.10 -7.99
C LYS A 292 17.49 -28.18 -6.48
N GLY A 293 16.43 -28.39 -5.70
CA GLY A 293 16.47 -28.39 -4.23
C GLY A 293 16.26 -27.02 -3.57
N GLN A 294 16.23 -25.92 -4.33
CA GLN A 294 15.84 -24.57 -3.87
C GLN A 294 14.52 -24.12 -4.48
N GLU A 295 13.69 -25.08 -4.90
CA GLU A 295 12.45 -24.83 -5.65
C GLU A 295 11.46 -23.98 -4.84
N GLN A 296 11.52 -24.00 -3.50
CA GLN A 296 10.71 -23.14 -2.62
C GLN A 296 10.79 -21.65 -2.98
N VAL A 297 11.92 -21.20 -3.53
CA VAL A 297 12.10 -19.82 -4.01
C VAL A 297 11.08 -19.48 -5.11
N LEU A 298 10.64 -20.44 -5.93
CA LEU A 298 9.59 -20.23 -6.93
C LEU A 298 8.27 -19.81 -6.30
N GLY A 299 7.93 -20.29 -5.10
CA GLY A 299 6.71 -19.87 -4.41
C GLY A 299 6.75 -18.39 -4.07
N ASP A 300 7.90 -17.92 -3.60
CA ASP A 300 8.11 -16.52 -3.25
C ASP A 300 8.19 -15.61 -4.49
N LEU A 301 8.88 -16.05 -5.55
CA LEU A 301 8.91 -15.35 -6.84
C LEU A 301 7.51 -15.27 -7.46
N SER A 302 6.74 -16.35 -7.39
CA SER A 302 5.35 -16.39 -7.85
C SER A 302 4.48 -15.43 -7.05
N MET A 303 4.69 -15.34 -5.73
CA MET A 303 4.01 -14.35 -4.89
C MET A 303 4.36 -12.92 -5.35
N ILE A 304 5.64 -12.60 -5.60
CA ILE A 304 6.03 -11.29 -6.16
C ILE A 304 5.37 -11.02 -7.52
N LEU A 305 5.24 -12.05 -8.37
CA LEU A 305 4.57 -11.95 -9.68
C LEU A 305 3.03 -11.85 -9.59
N CYS A 306 2.46 -12.31 -8.47
CA CYS A 306 1.03 -12.18 -8.17
C CYS A 306 0.65 -10.77 -7.69
N ASP A 307 1.64 -9.90 -7.43
CA ASP A 307 1.41 -8.47 -7.16
C ASP A 307 0.64 -7.82 -8.33
N PRO A 308 -0.51 -7.17 -8.07
CA PRO A 308 -1.24 -6.42 -9.09
C PRO A 308 -0.40 -5.47 -9.94
N PHE A 309 0.62 -4.81 -9.37
CA PHE A 309 1.47 -3.90 -10.14
C PHE A 309 2.38 -4.65 -11.13
N ALA A 310 2.86 -5.83 -10.74
CA ALA A 310 3.59 -6.74 -11.62
C ALA A 310 2.68 -7.27 -12.73
N ILE A 311 1.50 -7.81 -12.39
CA ILE A 311 0.52 -8.31 -13.37
C ILE A 311 0.17 -7.21 -14.39
N ASN A 312 -0.15 -6.00 -13.92
CA ASN A 312 -0.47 -4.88 -14.80
C ASN A 312 0.67 -4.54 -15.75
N THR A 313 1.91 -4.53 -15.27
CA THR A 313 3.08 -4.22 -16.10
C THR A 313 3.33 -5.31 -17.14
N LEU A 314 3.23 -6.58 -16.75
CA LEU A 314 3.44 -7.74 -17.63
C LEU A 314 2.34 -7.86 -18.68
N ALA A 315 1.08 -7.69 -18.29
CA ALA A 315 -0.05 -7.73 -19.20
C ALA A 315 -0.04 -6.56 -20.19
N MET A 316 0.24 -5.33 -19.74
CA MET A 316 0.42 -4.18 -20.65
C MET A 316 1.59 -4.39 -21.62
N SER A 317 2.71 -4.95 -21.16
CA SER A 317 3.86 -5.27 -22.02
C SER A 317 3.52 -6.38 -23.02
N THR A 318 2.66 -7.33 -22.64
CA THR A 318 2.15 -8.40 -23.51
C THR A 318 1.32 -7.82 -24.64
N ILE A 319 0.35 -6.94 -24.34
CA ILE A 319 -0.47 -6.26 -25.37
C ILE A 319 0.42 -5.46 -26.33
N ARG A 320 1.40 -4.73 -25.80
CA ARG A 320 2.34 -3.95 -26.64
C ARG A 320 3.15 -4.86 -27.57
N ASN A 321 3.69 -5.96 -27.07
CA ASN A 321 4.42 -6.93 -27.89
C ASN A 321 3.51 -7.49 -29.00
N LEU A 322 2.26 -7.83 -28.70
CA LEU A 322 1.32 -8.31 -29.72
C LEU A 322 1.08 -7.27 -30.83
N GLN A 323 1.05 -5.98 -30.50
CA GLN A 323 0.92 -4.91 -31.50
C GLN A 323 2.20 -4.74 -32.34
N GLU A 324 3.37 -4.89 -31.72
CA GLU A 324 4.66 -4.83 -32.42
C GLU A 324 4.82 -6.01 -33.39
N LEU A 325 4.33 -7.21 -33.03
CA LEU A 325 4.32 -8.38 -33.92
C LEU A 325 3.54 -8.13 -35.21
N ILE A 326 2.41 -7.42 -35.13
CA ILE A 326 1.62 -7.03 -36.31
C ILE A 326 2.45 -6.14 -37.22
N SER A 327 3.15 -5.17 -36.63
CA SER A 327 3.98 -4.23 -37.39
C SER A 327 5.21 -4.88 -38.02
N GLN A 328 5.68 -6.00 -37.45
CA GLN A 328 6.84 -6.76 -37.91
C GLN A 328 6.47 -8.00 -38.74
N GLU A 329 5.17 -8.25 -38.97
CA GLU A 329 4.65 -9.43 -39.66
C GLU A 329 5.20 -10.77 -39.09
N SER A 330 5.41 -10.82 -37.77
CA SER A 330 6.00 -11.96 -37.09
C SER A 330 5.00 -12.72 -36.22
N LEU A 331 5.25 -14.02 -36.01
CA LEU A 331 4.33 -14.89 -35.27
C LEU A 331 4.59 -14.82 -33.76
N PRO A 332 3.54 -14.91 -32.90
CA PRO A 332 3.69 -14.92 -31.44
C PRO A 332 4.68 -15.93 -30.89
N ARG A 333 4.73 -17.13 -31.48
CA ARG A 333 5.60 -18.23 -31.04
C ARG A 333 7.09 -17.94 -31.23
N ASP A 334 7.44 -17.02 -32.12
CA ASP A 334 8.84 -16.74 -32.47
C ASP A 334 9.41 -15.61 -31.59
N ASN A 335 8.56 -14.89 -30.85
CA ASN A 335 8.97 -13.82 -29.94
C ASN A 335 9.20 -14.34 -28.52
N GLN A 336 10.48 -14.44 -28.14
CA GLN A 336 10.91 -14.94 -26.83
C GLN A 336 10.48 -14.03 -25.67
N GLU A 337 10.40 -12.72 -25.88
CA GLU A 337 9.98 -11.77 -24.84
C GLU A 337 8.50 -11.98 -24.50
N LEU A 338 7.64 -12.15 -25.52
CA LEU A 338 6.24 -12.49 -25.33
C LEU A 338 6.06 -13.80 -24.56
N LEU A 339 6.82 -14.85 -24.92
CA LEU A 339 6.76 -16.13 -24.22
C LEU A 339 7.20 -16.01 -22.76
N LEU A 340 8.21 -15.20 -22.47
CA LEU A 340 8.65 -14.92 -21.10
C LEU A 340 7.56 -14.18 -20.31
N LEU A 341 6.94 -13.14 -20.88
CA LEU A 341 5.87 -12.40 -20.21
C LEU A 341 4.70 -13.33 -19.84
N LEU A 342 4.31 -14.22 -20.75
CA LEU A 342 3.28 -15.22 -20.50
C LEU A 342 3.69 -16.23 -19.42
N ARG A 343 4.95 -16.68 -19.42
CA ARG A 343 5.51 -17.54 -18.35
C ARG A 343 5.43 -16.85 -16.99
N MET A 344 5.83 -15.58 -16.90
CA MET A 344 5.79 -14.80 -15.67
C MET A 344 4.35 -14.55 -15.16
N LEU A 345 3.42 -14.23 -16.06
CA LEU A 345 1.99 -14.15 -15.73
C LEU A 345 1.47 -15.49 -15.20
N SER A 346 1.88 -16.59 -15.84
CA SER A 346 1.46 -17.94 -15.44
C SER A 346 1.95 -18.30 -14.04
N LEU A 347 3.18 -17.92 -13.69
CA LEU A 347 3.73 -18.09 -12.35
C LEU A 347 2.94 -17.26 -11.33
N GLY A 348 2.66 -15.99 -11.64
CA GLY A 348 1.85 -15.11 -10.77
C GLY A 348 0.44 -15.66 -10.50
N HIS A 349 -0.27 -16.13 -11.52
CA HIS A 349 -1.59 -16.76 -11.34
C HIS A 349 -1.53 -18.10 -10.60
N GLY A 350 -0.42 -18.83 -10.72
CA GLY A 350 -0.17 -20.08 -10.02
C GLY A 350 0.31 -19.92 -8.58
N ALA A 351 0.55 -18.69 -8.10
CA ALA A 351 1.18 -18.44 -6.81
C ALA A 351 0.39 -19.03 -5.63
N TRP A 352 -0.93 -18.85 -5.60
CA TRP A 352 -1.77 -19.38 -4.52
C TRP A 352 -1.71 -20.91 -4.50
N ASP A 353 -1.94 -21.56 -5.65
CA ASP A 353 -1.95 -23.02 -5.78
C ASP A 353 -0.57 -23.62 -5.44
N MET A 354 0.52 -22.95 -5.82
CA MET A 354 1.89 -23.37 -5.52
C MET A 354 2.22 -23.30 -4.03
N ILE A 355 1.81 -22.22 -3.36
CA ILE A 355 2.05 -22.04 -1.92
C ILE A 355 1.15 -22.97 -1.10
N ASP A 356 -0.11 -23.18 -1.50
CA ASP A 356 -1.03 -24.06 -0.78
C ASP A 356 -0.59 -25.54 -0.88
N SER A 357 -0.30 -26.00 -2.10
CA SER A 357 0.09 -27.39 -2.36
C SER A 357 1.52 -27.72 -1.91
N GLN A 358 2.37 -26.71 -1.70
CA GLN A 358 3.82 -26.86 -1.47
C GLN A 358 4.54 -27.59 -2.63
N VAL A 359 3.95 -27.60 -3.83
CA VAL A 359 4.55 -28.17 -5.04
C VAL A 359 5.13 -27.03 -5.88
N PHE A 360 6.42 -26.76 -5.67
CA PHE A 360 7.12 -25.65 -6.31
C PHE A 360 7.62 -26.00 -7.70
N LYS A 361 6.69 -26.02 -8.66
CA LYS A 361 7.00 -26.29 -10.07
C LYS A 361 6.38 -25.22 -10.95
N GLU A 362 7.10 -24.84 -12.00
CA GLU A 362 6.57 -23.91 -12.97
C GLU A 362 5.35 -24.52 -13.70
N PRO A 363 4.24 -23.77 -13.81
CA PRO A 363 3.13 -24.17 -14.64
C PRO A 363 3.57 -24.27 -16.10
N ARG A 364 3.14 -25.32 -16.80
CA ARG A 364 3.41 -25.45 -18.24
C ARG A 364 2.51 -24.48 -19.00
N LEU A 365 3.11 -23.67 -19.87
CA LEU A 365 2.35 -22.86 -20.81
C LEU A 365 1.60 -23.75 -21.80
N ASP A 366 0.31 -23.52 -21.92
CA ASP A 366 -0.53 -24.22 -22.89
C ASP A 366 -0.08 -23.86 -24.32
N THR A 367 0.22 -24.87 -25.11
CA THR A 367 0.64 -24.68 -26.51
C THR A 367 -0.50 -24.12 -27.36
N GLU A 368 -1.75 -24.43 -27.02
CA GLU A 368 -2.91 -23.89 -27.74
C GLU A 368 -3.13 -22.40 -27.47
N LEU A 369 -2.73 -21.91 -26.29
CA LEU A 369 -2.72 -20.47 -26.00
C LEU A 369 -1.85 -19.74 -27.02
N ILE A 370 -0.62 -20.23 -27.26
CA ILE A 370 0.36 -19.59 -28.15
C ILE A 370 -0.01 -19.77 -29.62
N THR A 371 -0.51 -20.96 -30.01
CA THR A 371 -0.71 -21.32 -31.41
C THR A 371 -2.13 -21.05 -31.95
N LYS A 372 -3.12 -20.89 -31.08
CA LYS A 372 -4.51 -20.59 -31.46
C LYS A 372 -4.99 -19.26 -30.87
N PHE A 373 -4.94 -19.09 -29.55
CA PHE A 373 -5.52 -17.90 -28.90
C PHE A 373 -4.79 -16.59 -29.29
N LEU A 374 -3.46 -16.53 -29.18
CA LEU A 374 -2.72 -15.31 -29.53
C LEU A 374 -2.86 -14.91 -31.01
N PRO A 375 -2.79 -15.85 -31.99
CA PRO A 375 -3.09 -15.53 -33.38
C PRO A 375 -4.52 -15.06 -33.61
N LEU A 376 -5.51 -15.65 -32.93
CA LEU A 376 -6.90 -15.16 -32.99
C LEU A 376 -7.01 -13.73 -32.45
N LEU A 377 -6.35 -13.44 -31.32
CA LEU A 377 -6.31 -12.10 -30.75
C LEU A 377 -5.64 -11.09 -31.69
N ILE A 378 -4.52 -11.45 -32.31
CA ILE A 378 -3.87 -10.63 -33.33
C ILE A 378 -4.80 -10.40 -34.53
N GLY A 379 -5.52 -11.43 -34.98
CA GLY A 379 -6.53 -11.30 -36.04
C GLY A 379 -7.60 -10.27 -35.67
N LEU A 380 -8.10 -10.29 -34.43
CA LEU A 380 -9.05 -9.28 -33.94
C LEU A 380 -8.46 -7.87 -33.93
N VAL A 381 -7.17 -7.72 -33.62
CA VAL A 381 -6.47 -6.43 -33.67
C VAL A 381 -6.31 -5.95 -35.13
N VAL A 382 -6.01 -6.85 -36.07
CA VAL A 382 -5.88 -6.52 -37.50
C VAL A 382 -7.22 -6.14 -38.10
N ASP A 383 -8.31 -6.86 -37.77
CA ASP A 383 -9.67 -6.45 -38.13
C ASP A 383 -9.88 -4.99 -37.73
N ASP A 384 -9.52 -4.65 -36.49
CA ASP A 384 -9.73 -3.31 -35.94
C ASP A 384 -8.94 -2.22 -36.67
N TYR A 385 -7.65 -2.46 -36.91
CA TYR A 385 -6.83 -1.53 -37.70
C TYR A 385 -7.40 -1.32 -39.09
N THR A 386 -7.88 -2.39 -39.73
CA THR A 386 -8.47 -2.34 -41.07
C THR A 386 -9.72 -1.45 -41.08
N PHE A 387 -10.63 -1.64 -40.12
CA PHE A 387 -11.84 -0.81 -40.01
C PHE A 387 -11.54 0.65 -39.68
N ASN A 388 -10.56 0.92 -38.82
CA ASN A 388 -10.17 2.28 -38.48
C ASN A 388 -9.61 3.01 -39.71
N VAL A 389 -8.78 2.34 -40.52
CA VAL A 389 -8.28 2.87 -41.79
C VAL A 389 -9.43 3.11 -42.77
N GLU A 390 -10.29 2.12 -42.98
CA GLU A 390 -11.44 2.21 -43.90
C GLU A 390 -12.38 3.37 -43.55
N SER A 391 -12.63 3.59 -42.26
CA SER A 391 -13.51 4.67 -41.79
C SER A 391 -12.99 6.07 -42.17
N LYS A 392 -11.65 6.20 -42.34
CA LYS A 392 -10.94 7.43 -42.67
C LYS A 392 -10.71 7.61 -44.18
N LEU A 393 -11.00 6.60 -45.01
CA LEU A 393 -10.85 6.72 -46.46
C LEU A 393 -11.87 7.71 -47.06
N PRO A 394 -11.54 8.38 -48.18
CA PRO A 394 -12.48 9.20 -48.93
C PRO A 394 -13.70 8.40 -49.40
N THR A 395 -14.87 9.03 -49.47
CA THR A 395 -16.16 8.38 -49.75
C THR A 395 -16.20 7.59 -51.07
N GLU A 396 -15.35 7.93 -52.04
CA GLU A 396 -15.24 7.28 -53.35
C GLU A 396 -14.48 5.94 -53.30
N GLU A 397 -13.65 5.72 -52.27
CA GLU A 397 -12.83 4.51 -52.09
C GLU A 397 -13.43 3.55 -51.04
N LYS A 398 -14.51 3.93 -50.37
CA LYS A 398 -15.13 3.14 -49.31
C LYS A 398 -15.79 1.89 -49.87
N VAL A 399 -15.27 0.73 -49.50
CA VAL A 399 -16.01 -0.53 -49.62
C VAL A 399 -16.95 -0.61 -48.42
N PRO A 400 -18.24 -0.97 -48.58
CA PRO A 400 -19.12 -1.20 -47.44
C PRO A 400 -18.68 -2.45 -46.69
N VAL A 401 -17.71 -2.29 -45.77
CA VAL A 401 -17.27 -3.36 -44.88
C VAL A 401 -18.19 -3.34 -43.65
N THR A 402 -18.88 -4.46 -43.40
CA THR A 402 -19.71 -4.61 -42.20
C THR A 402 -18.81 -5.02 -41.03
N TYR A 403 -18.86 -4.26 -39.93
CA TYR A 403 -18.07 -4.58 -38.74
C TYR A 403 -18.41 -5.99 -38.22
N PRO A 404 -17.42 -6.85 -37.92
CA PRO A 404 -17.67 -8.17 -37.35
C PRO A 404 -18.32 -8.02 -35.98
N ASN A 405 -19.58 -8.41 -35.87
CA ASN A 405 -20.35 -8.24 -34.63
C ASN A 405 -20.21 -9.41 -33.66
N THR A 406 -19.53 -10.49 -34.04
CA THR A 406 -19.37 -11.70 -33.22
C THR A 406 -17.89 -12.06 -33.02
N LEU A 407 -17.59 -12.67 -31.88
CA LEU A 407 -16.27 -13.26 -31.62
C LEU A 407 -16.28 -14.72 -32.09
N PRO A 408 -15.13 -15.24 -32.56
CA PRO A 408 -15.00 -16.67 -32.83
C PRO A 408 -15.28 -17.50 -31.56
N ASP A 409 -16.08 -18.57 -31.67
CA ASP A 409 -16.44 -19.42 -30.52
C ASP A 409 -15.21 -19.98 -29.78
N VAL A 410 -14.16 -20.32 -30.54
CA VAL A 410 -12.88 -20.79 -30.01
C VAL A 410 -12.23 -19.73 -29.11
N PHE A 411 -12.29 -18.46 -29.50
CA PHE A 411 -11.75 -17.36 -28.71
C PHE A 411 -12.53 -17.19 -27.40
N THR A 412 -13.86 -17.18 -27.47
CA THR A 412 -14.73 -17.11 -26.28
C THR A 412 -14.48 -18.27 -25.33
N LYS A 413 -14.30 -19.49 -25.85
CA LYS A 413 -13.98 -20.68 -25.03
C LYS A 413 -12.66 -20.53 -24.29
N PHE A 414 -11.62 -19.99 -24.92
CA PHE A 414 -10.35 -19.69 -24.22
C PHE A 414 -10.54 -18.71 -23.07
N LEU A 415 -11.37 -17.67 -23.25
CA LEU A 415 -11.71 -16.71 -22.19
C LEU A 415 -12.57 -17.33 -21.05
N GLN A 416 -13.19 -18.48 -21.28
CA GLN A 416 -13.97 -19.20 -20.26
C GLN A 416 -13.14 -20.24 -19.49
N GLU A 417 -12.10 -20.79 -20.09
CA GLU A 417 -11.37 -21.95 -19.56
C GLU A 417 -9.92 -21.65 -19.14
N ASN A 418 -9.27 -20.63 -19.72
CA ASN A 418 -7.83 -20.38 -19.54
C ASN A 418 -7.57 -19.05 -18.83
N ARG A 419 -7.00 -19.11 -17.60
CA ARG A 419 -6.70 -17.93 -16.77
C ARG A 419 -5.81 -16.89 -17.46
N LEU A 420 -4.82 -17.32 -18.25
CA LEU A 420 -3.93 -16.41 -18.99
C LEU A 420 -4.67 -15.72 -20.14
N ALA A 421 -5.48 -16.47 -20.87
CA ALA A 421 -6.31 -15.90 -21.93
C ALA A 421 -7.28 -14.85 -21.36
N CYS A 422 -7.88 -15.11 -20.19
CA CYS A 422 -8.70 -14.13 -19.48
C CYS A 422 -7.93 -12.85 -19.17
N GLU A 423 -6.76 -12.95 -18.55
CA GLU A 423 -5.94 -11.78 -18.17
C GLU A 423 -5.56 -10.95 -19.39
N VAL A 424 -5.02 -11.60 -20.44
CA VAL A 424 -4.65 -10.92 -21.69
C VAL A 424 -5.90 -10.30 -22.35
N GLY A 425 -7.03 -11.00 -22.36
CA GLY A 425 -8.31 -10.49 -22.88
C GLY A 425 -8.86 -9.28 -22.11
N LEU A 426 -8.74 -9.27 -20.79
CA LEU A 426 -9.12 -8.13 -19.94
C LEU A 426 -8.24 -6.91 -20.24
N TYR A 427 -6.92 -7.08 -20.30
CA TYR A 427 -6.00 -5.99 -20.61
C TYR A 427 -6.15 -5.47 -22.03
N TYR A 428 -6.52 -6.36 -22.97
CA TYR A 428 -6.88 -5.93 -24.31
C TYR A 428 -8.19 -5.13 -24.33
N THR A 429 -9.21 -5.54 -23.58
CA THR A 429 -10.43 -4.73 -23.36
C THR A 429 -10.09 -3.33 -22.83
N LEU A 430 -9.23 -3.25 -21.80
CA LEU A 430 -8.79 -1.97 -21.23
C LEU A 430 -8.06 -1.11 -22.27
N HIS A 431 -7.17 -1.73 -23.05
CA HIS A 431 -6.44 -1.08 -24.11
C HIS A 431 -7.37 -0.47 -25.16
N ILE A 432 -8.35 -1.23 -25.64
CA ILE A 432 -9.27 -0.76 -26.68
C ILE A 432 -10.24 0.30 -26.15
N THR A 433 -10.71 0.15 -24.91
CA THR A 433 -11.53 1.19 -24.25
C THR A 433 -10.75 2.51 -24.17
N LYS A 434 -9.45 2.45 -23.86
CA LYS A 434 -8.57 3.63 -23.82
C LYS A 434 -8.39 4.27 -25.21
N GLN A 435 -8.43 3.48 -26.28
CA GLN A 435 -8.42 3.99 -27.67
C GLN A 435 -9.76 4.59 -28.13
N ARG A 436 -10.80 4.58 -27.28
CA ARG A 436 -12.15 5.07 -27.59
C ARG A 436 -12.84 4.33 -28.73
N ASN A 437 -12.52 3.04 -28.92
CA ASN A 437 -13.16 2.24 -29.95
C ASN A 437 -14.41 1.53 -29.40
N LYS A 438 -15.57 2.15 -29.61
CA LYS A 438 -16.85 1.64 -29.11
C LYS A 438 -17.29 0.33 -29.75
N ASN A 439 -17.07 0.17 -31.07
CA ASN A 439 -17.57 -0.97 -31.83
C ASN A 439 -16.90 -2.27 -31.34
N PHE A 440 -15.59 -2.20 -31.14
CA PHE A 440 -14.84 -3.33 -30.62
C PHE A 440 -15.20 -3.65 -29.17
N LEU A 441 -15.40 -2.63 -28.34
CA LEU A 441 -15.85 -2.82 -26.97
C LEU A 441 -17.19 -3.57 -26.94
N LEU A 442 -18.16 -3.16 -27.77
CA LEU A 442 -19.46 -3.84 -27.88
C LEU A 442 -19.32 -5.30 -28.32
N ARG A 443 -18.36 -5.62 -29.20
CA ARG A 443 -18.04 -7.00 -29.61
C ARG A 443 -17.49 -7.85 -28.47
N LEU A 444 -16.68 -7.27 -27.57
CA LEU A 444 -16.05 -7.97 -26.44
C LEU A 444 -16.93 -8.10 -25.19
N LEU A 445 -17.81 -7.12 -24.93
CA LEU A 445 -18.64 -7.08 -23.71
C LEU A 445 -19.39 -8.39 -23.40
N PRO A 446 -20.02 -9.08 -24.38
CA PRO A 446 -20.69 -10.35 -24.12
C PRO A 446 -19.74 -11.42 -23.59
N ALA A 447 -18.52 -11.52 -24.14
CA ALA A 447 -17.53 -12.50 -23.70
C ALA A 447 -16.97 -12.19 -22.31
N LEU A 448 -16.83 -10.92 -21.93
CA LEU A 448 -16.37 -10.52 -20.59
C LEU A 448 -17.28 -11.05 -19.49
N LYS A 449 -18.60 -11.07 -19.73
CA LYS A 449 -19.59 -11.58 -18.78
C LYS A 449 -19.41 -13.07 -18.49
N GLU A 450 -18.97 -13.83 -19.47
CA GLU A 450 -18.83 -15.28 -19.39
C GLU A 450 -17.43 -15.74 -18.96
N MET A 451 -16.51 -14.81 -18.71
CA MET A 451 -15.12 -15.14 -18.36
C MET A 451 -14.99 -16.00 -17.11
N SER A 452 -13.95 -16.85 -17.12
CA SER A 452 -13.66 -17.77 -16.03
C SER A 452 -13.54 -17.06 -14.67
N GLY A 453 -14.19 -17.59 -13.64
CA GLY A 453 -13.90 -17.19 -12.25
C GLY A 453 -14.19 -15.72 -11.93
N ASP A 454 -15.15 -15.09 -12.64
CA ASP A 454 -15.59 -13.72 -12.38
C ASP A 454 -14.47 -12.65 -12.46
N THR A 455 -13.41 -12.93 -13.21
CA THR A 455 -12.22 -12.07 -13.33
C THR A 455 -12.54 -10.67 -13.86
N ALA A 456 -13.51 -10.57 -14.77
CA ALA A 456 -14.06 -9.31 -15.28
C ALA A 456 -14.80 -8.46 -14.22
N PHE A 457 -15.03 -9.00 -13.02
CA PHE A 457 -15.73 -8.32 -11.92
C PHE A 457 -14.83 -8.10 -10.69
N THR A 458 -13.52 -8.23 -10.84
CA THR A 458 -12.54 -7.89 -9.79
C THR A 458 -12.43 -6.37 -9.63
N ASP A 459 -12.19 -5.89 -8.41
CA ASP A 459 -12.12 -4.44 -8.14
C ASP A 459 -11.02 -3.73 -8.93
N ILE A 460 -9.88 -4.38 -9.14
CA ILE A 460 -8.76 -3.84 -9.91
C ILE A 460 -9.16 -3.60 -11.36
N PHE A 461 -9.74 -4.61 -12.01
CA PHE A 461 -10.21 -4.47 -13.39
C PHE A 461 -11.34 -3.46 -13.50
N LEU A 462 -12.37 -3.55 -12.64
CA LEU A 462 -13.51 -2.64 -12.68
C LEU A 462 -13.12 -1.19 -12.44
N HIS A 463 -12.18 -0.92 -11.53
CA HIS A 463 -11.65 0.43 -11.29
C HIS A 463 -11.01 1.01 -12.56
N LEU A 464 -10.18 0.23 -13.26
CA LEU A 464 -9.57 0.64 -14.52
C LEU A 464 -10.59 0.77 -15.65
N PHE A 465 -11.50 -0.19 -15.76
CA PHE A 465 -12.47 -0.25 -16.84
C PHE A 465 -13.48 0.89 -16.74
N THR A 466 -14.05 1.15 -15.56
CA THR A 466 -14.94 2.30 -15.34
C THR A 466 -14.24 3.62 -15.55
N SER A 467 -12.98 3.77 -15.12
CA SER A 467 -12.17 4.95 -15.41
C SER A 467 -12.00 5.14 -16.92
N ASN A 468 -11.65 4.09 -17.67
CA ASN A 468 -11.50 4.16 -19.13
C ASN A 468 -12.82 4.43 -19.86
N LEU A 469 -13.95 3.90 -19.38
CA LEU A 469 -15.28 4.16 -19.94
C LEU A 469 -15.65 5.65 -19.90
N THR A 470 -15.11 6.42 -18.96
CA THR A 470 -15.33 7.89 -18.95
C THR A 470 -14.81 8.58 -20.22
N LEU A 471 -13.83 7.99 -20.92
CA LEU A 471 -13.31 8.50 -22.20
C LEU A 471 -14.31 8.34 -23.35
N LEU A 472 -15.30 7.46 -23.20
CA LEU A 472 -16.40 7.21 -24.13
C LEU A 472 -17.68 7.95 -23.71
N GLY A 473 -17.56 8.99 -22.86
CA GLY A 473 -18.71 9.70 -22.27
C GLY A 473 -19.76 10.18 -23.29
N ASP A 474 -19.35 10.61 -24.48
CA ASP A 474 -20.27 11.07 -25.53
C ASP A 474 -21.11 9.94 -26.14
N GLU A 475 -20.63 8.70 -26.09
CA GLU A 475 -21.33 7.53 -26.62
C GLU A 475 -22.47 7.06 -25.70
N PHE A 476 -22.45 7.45 -24.42
CA PHE A 476 -23.52 7.13 -23.46
C PHE A 476 -24.85 7.84 -23.73
N GLY A 477 -24.88 8.78 -24.67
CA GLY A 477 -26.12 9.36 -25.19
C GLY A 477 -26.88 8.40 -26.12
N SER A 478 -26.20 7.40 -26.71
CA SER A 478 -26.82 6.37 -27.53
C SER A 478 -27.47 5.30 -26.66
N GLU A 479 -28.74 4.97 -26.94
CA GLU A 479 -29.48 3.94 -26.21
C GLU A 479 -28.84 2.55 -26.37
N ASP A 480 -28.35 2.22 -27.57
CA ASP A 480 -27.72 0.92 -27.87
C ASP A 480 -26.43 0.72 -27.07
N PHE A 481 -25.55 1.72 -27.06
CA PHE A 481 -24.29 1.67 -26.34
C PHE A 481 -24.53 1.63 -24.82
N CYS A 482 -25.39 2.52 -24.33
CA CYS A 482 -25.74 2.61 -22.92
C CYS A 482 -26.38 1.30 -22.40
N SER A 483 -27.31 0.71 -23.16
CA SER A 483 -27.97 -0.56 -22.78
C SER A 483 -27.01 -1.74 -22.85
N SER A 484 -26.10 -1.77 -23.82
CA SER A 484 -25.08 -2.83 -23.90
C SER A 484 -24.12 -2.82 -22.71
N VAL A 485 -23.66 -1.64 -22.30
CA VAL A 485 -22.73 -1.49 -21.16
C VAL A 485 -23.45 -1.75 -19.83
N PHE A 486 -24.58 -1.10 -19.57
CA PHE A 486 -25.26 -1.24 -18.29
C PHE A 486 -26.08 -2.53 -18.21
N ASP A 487 -27.02 -2.77 -19.12
CA ASP A 487 -27.92 -3.93 -19.02
C ASP A 487 -27.21 -5.22 -19.44
N GLY A 488 -26.40 -5.15 -20.52
CA GLY A 488 -25.72 -6.30 -21.10
C GLY A 488 -24.55 -6.82 -20.26
N PHE A 489 -23.86 -5.93 -19.54
CA PHE A 489 -22.68 -6.28 -18.72
C PHE A 489 -22.91 -6.05 -17.22
N PHE A 490 -22.99 -4.79 -16.77
CA PHE A 490 -22.96 -4.47 -15.33
C PHE A 490 -24.16 -5.01 -14.53
N LEU A 491 -25.39 -4.69 -14.94
CA LEU A 491 -26.62 -5.04 -14.23
C LEU A 491 -26.87 -6.55 -14.16
N THR A 492 -26.25 -7.33 -15.05
CA THR A 492 -26.33 -8.80 -15.01
C THR A 492 -25.73 -9.39 -13.72
N CYS A 493 -24.81 -8.66 -13.08
CA CYS A 493 -24.09 -9.10 -11.90
C CYS A 493 -24.24 -8.18 -10.68
N CYS A 494 -24.77 -6.95 -10.83
CA CYS A 494 -24.97 -6.00 -9.73
C CYS A 494 -25.75 -6.56 -8.54
N SER A 495 -26.79 -7.39 -8.78
CA SER A 495 -27.61 -7.96 -7.71
C SER A 495 -26.88 -9.01 -6.85
N LYS A 496 -25.81 -9.61 -7.40
CA LYS A 496 -25.01 -10.65 -6.73
C LYS A 496 -23.75 -10.10 -6.09
N LYS A 497 -23.26 -8.95 -6.56
CA LYS A 497 -21.93 -8.42 -6.23
C LYS A 497 -21.99 -6.94 -5.89
N GLU A 498 -21.81 -6.64 -4.61
CA GLU A 498 -21.84 -5.26 -4.11
C GLU A 498 -20.73 -4.39 -4.71
N ASN A 499 -19.55 -4.95 -4.98
CA ASN A 499 -18.43 -4.20 -5.56
C ASN A 499 -18.78 -3.69 -6.98
N VAL A 500 -19.41 -4.52 -7.82
CA VAL A 500 -19.92 -4.12 -9.15
C VAL A 500 -20.91 -2.96 -9.00
N HIS A 501 -21.85 -3.06 -8.05
CA HIS A 501 -22.82 -2.01 -7.78
C HIS A 501 -22.14 -0.68 -7.42
N ARG A 502 -21.12 -0.69 -6.55
CA ARG A 502 -20.32 0.50 -6.21
C ARG A 502 -19.63 1.11 -7.43
N HIS A 503 -18.97 0.29 -8.25
CA HIS A 503 -18.29 0.76 -9.47
C HIS A 503 -19.25 1.37 -10.49
N VAL A 504 -20.47 0.83 -10.63
CA VAL A 504 -21.50 1.38 -11.52
C VAL A 504 -22.01 2.72 -11.02
N LEU A 505 -22.29 2.85 -9.72
CA LEU A 505 -22.70 4.14 -9.13
C LEU A 505 -21.61 5.20 -9.31
N ARG A 506 -20.34 4.85 -9.10
CA ARG A 506 -19.20 5.73 -9.35
C ARG A 506 -19.14 6.19 -10.81
N LEU A 507 -19.32 5.27 -11.76
CA LEU A 507 -19.36 5.59 -13.19
C LEU A 507 -20.50 6.57 -13.50
N LEU A 508 -21.70 6.31 -12.98
CA LEU A 508 -22.87 7.18 -13.17
C LEU A 508 -22.70 8.55 -12.51
N LEU A 509 -22.05 8.65 -11.35
CA LEU A 509 -21.73 9.95 -10.73
C LEU A 509 -20.92 10.86 -11.66
N HIS A 510 -20.10 10.29 -12.54
CA HIS A 510 -19.34 11.03 -13.56
C HIS A 510 -20.16 11.26 -14.84
N LEU A 511 -20.91 10.25 -15.28
CA LEU A 511 -21.55 10.24 -16.60
C LEU A 511 -23.04 10.63 -16.61
N HIS A 512 -23.67 10.88 -15.47
CA HIS A 512 -25.12 11.16 -15.36
C HIS A 512 -25.61 12.29 -16.29
N HIS A 513 -24.76 13.28 -16.59
CA HIS A 513 -25.11 14.38 -17.49
C HIS A 513 -25.09 13.99 -18.98
N LYS A 514 -24.38 12.93 -19.36
CA LYS A 514 -24.28 12.39 -20.73
C LYS A 514 -25.29 11.30 -21.04
N VAL A 515 -25.84 10.65 -20.01
CA VAL A 515 -26.86 9.60 -20.17
C VAL A 515 -28.25 10.21 -20.42
N ALA A 516 -29.00 9.60 -21.35
CA ALA A 516 -30.37 9.98 -21.66
C ALA A 516 -31.27 9.95 -20.40
N PRO A 517 -32.13 10.96 -20.16
CA PRO A 517 -32.89 11.08 -18.90
C PRO A 517 -33.75 9.86 -18.57
N VAL A 518 -34.46 9.29 -19.55
CA VAL A 518 -35.32 8.11 -19.37
C VAL A 518 -34.49 6.90 -18.92
N LYS A 519 -33.32 6.70 -19.55
CA LYS A 519 -32.41 5.60 -19.18
C LYS A 519 -31.82 5.83 -17.79
N LEU A 520 -31.46 7.07 -17.46
CA LEU A 520 -30.91 7.42 -16.15
C LEU A 520 -31.89 7.16 -15.01
N GLU A 521 -33.18 7.45 -15.20
CA GLU A 521 -34.23 7.12 -14.22
C GLU A 521 -34.41 5.60 -14.05
N ALA A 522 -34.40 4.85 -15.17
CA ALA A 522 -34.46 3.39 -15.12
C ALA A 522 -33.25 2.80 -14.37
N LEU A 523 -32.05 3.33 -14.61
CA LEU A 523 -30.83 2.93 -13.92
C LEU A 523 -30.87 3.30 -12.43
N GLN A 524 -31.35 4.49 -12.07
CA GLN A 524 -31.52 4.89 -10.68
C GLN A 524 -32.42 3.91 -9.93
N LYS A 525 -33.57 3.53 -10.52
CA LYS A 525 -34.47 2.55 -9.92
C LYS A 525 -33.85 1.15 -9.83
N ALA A 526 -33.12 0.72 -10.86
CA ALA A 526 -32.48 -0.59 -10.88
C ALA A 526 -31.30 -0.72 -9.89
N LEU A 527 -30.66 0.40 -9.55
CA LEU A 527 -29.51 0.47 -8.65
C LEU A 527 -29.89 0.90 -7.22
N GLU A 528 -31.17 0.86 -6.87
CA GLU A 528 -31.62 1.14 -5.50
C GLU A 528 -30.94 0.13 -4.52
N PRO A 529 -30.20 0.61 -3.52
CA PRO A 529 -29.46 -0.26 -2.62
C PRO A 529 -30.41 -1.11 -1.76
N PRO A 530 -30.16 -2.42 -1.62
CA PRO A 530 -30.93 -3.27 -0.70
C PRO A 530 -30.85 -2.74 0.73
N LYS A 531 -31.88 -2.97 1.56
CA LYS A 531 -31.89 -2.55 2.97
C LYS A 531 -30.66 -3.04 3.76
N THR A 532 -30.15 -4.21 3.39
CA THR A 532 -28.99 -4.90 3.98
C THR A 532 -27.63 -4.39 3.48
N SER A 533 -27.57 -3.44 2.55
CA SER A 533 -26.29 -2.96 2.00
C SER A 533 -25.54 -2.06 2.98
N GLY A 534 -24.22 -2.00 2.81
CA GLY A 534 -23.34 -1.12 3.60
C GLY A 534 -23.64 0.37 3.41
N GLU A 535 -23.27 1.18 4.41
CA GLU A 535 -23.42 2.64 4.40
C GLU A 535 -22.74 3.32 3.19
N PRO A 536 -21.49 2.95 2.79
CA PRO A 536 -20.84 3.63 1.66
C PRO A 536 -21.58 3.51 0.33
N LEU A 537 -22.27 2.39 0.10
CA LEU A 537 -23.09 2.19 -1.10
C LEU A 537 -24.33 3.10 -1.07
N LYS A 538 -24.98 3.23 0.10
CA LYS A 538 -26.14 4.09 0.29
C LYS A 538 -25.77 5.57 0.10
N GLU A 539 -24.62 5.98 0.62
CA GLU A 539 -24.09 7.34 0.42
C GLU A 539 -23.83 7.66 -1.06
N LEU A 540 -23.22 6.74 -1.81
CA LEU A 540 -23.01 6.90 -3.25
C LEU A 540 -24.33 7.03 -4.02
N TYR A 541 -25.32 6.20 -3.67
CA TYR A 541 -26.65 6.25 -4.27
C TYR A 541 -27.40 7.56 -3.96
N ASN A 542 -27.33 8.02 -2.71
CA ASN A 542 -27.93 9.29 -2.30
C ASN A 542 -27.28 10.47 -3.03
N THR A 543 -25.95 10.49 -3.09
CA THR A 543 -25.19 11.51 -3.85
C THR A 543 -25.60 11.54 -5.33
N LEU A 544 -25.77 10.37 -5.95
CA LEU A 544 -26.25 10.29 -7.33
C LEU A 544 -27.68 10.82 -7.47
N SER A 545 -28.55 10.47 -6.53
CA SER A 545 -29.94 10.92 -6.50
C SER A 545 -30.05 12.44 -6.38
N ASP A 546 -29.23 13.06 -5.52
CA ASP A 546 -29.18 14.52 -5.36
C ASP A 546 -28.72 15.21 -6.65
N LYS A 547 -27.69 14.69 -7.33
CA LYS A 547 -27.24 15.22 -8.62
C LYS A 547 -28.29 15.09 -9.73
N ILE A 548 -29.03 13.98 -9.75
CA ILE A 548 -30.13 13.79 -10.71
C ILE A 548 -31.27 14.78 -10.43
N GLN A 549 -31.60 15.04 -9.17
CA GLN A 549 -32.61 16.03 -8.79
C GLN A 549 -32.19 17.45 -9.17
N GLN A 550 -30.94 17.84 -8.91
CA GLN A 550 -30.40 19.15 -9.31
C GLN A 550 -30.47 19.39 -10.83
N ARG A 551 -30.34 18.33 -11.65
CA ARG A 551 -30.53 18.42 -13.11
C ARG A 551 -31.98 18.70 -13.51
N LYS A 552 -32.96 18.26 -12.72
CA LYS A 552 -34.40 18.45 -12.99
C LYS A 552 -34.89 19.84 -12.59
N SER A 553 -34.23 20.50 -11.65
CA SER A 553 -34.48 21.91 -11.30
C SER A 553 -33.76 22.87 -12.27
N PRO A 554 -34.46 23.82 -12.92
CA PRO A 554 -33.78 24.86 -13.69
C PRO A 554 -32.91 25.73 -12.76
N PRO A 555 -31.75 26.26 -13.23
CA PRO A 555 -31.05 27.30 -12.49
C PRO A 555 -31.99 28.50 -12.32
N ALA A 556 -31.99 29.10 -11.12
CA ALA A 556 -32.74 30.33 -10.86
C ALA A 556 -32.30 31.40 -11.87
N PRO A 557 -33.24 32.21 -12.44
CA PRO A 557 -32.86 33.27 -13.36
C PRO A 557 -31.92 34.24 -12.65
N GLU A 558 -30.73 34.45 -13.22
CA GLU A 558 -29.84 35.53 -12.82
C GLU A 558 -30.60 36.86 -12.97
N PRO A 559 -30.51 37.80 -12.01
CA PRO A 559 -31.10 39.12 -12.17
C PRO A 559 -30.44 39.80 -13.37
N GLU A 560 -31.26 40.26 -14.33
CA GLU A 560 -30.81 40.97 -15.52
C GLU A 560 -29.85 42.11 -15.13
N PRO A 561 -28.67 42.22 -15.76
CA PRO A 561 -27.80 43.36 -15.55
C PRO A 561 -28.49 44.61 -16.10
N GLN A 562 -28.72 45.60 -15.22
CA GLN A 562 -29.21 46.92 -15.60
C GLN A 562 -28.33 47.50 -16.71
N SER A 563 -28.94 47.87 -17.83
CA SER A 563 -28.27 48.56 -18.94
C SER A 563 -27.73 49.90 -18.47
N MET A 564 -26.41 49.99 -18.23
CA MET A 564 -25.74 51.28 -18.12
C MET A 564 -25.47 51.80 -19.53
N ASP A 565 -26.27 52.77 -19.97
CA ASP A 565 -25.93 53.64 -21.10
C ASP A 565 -24.68 54.45 -20.76
N LEU A 566 -23.57 54.17 -21.44
CA LEU A 566 -22.38 55.01 -21.44
C LEU A 566 -22.19 55.60 -22.84
N PRO A 567 -22.04 56.93 -22.99
CA PRO A 567 -21.89 57.57 -24.28
C PRO A 567 -20.51 57.31 -24.88
N LEU A 568 -20.49 56.88 -26.14
CA LEU A 568 -19.29 56.66 -26.95
C LEU A 568 -18.56 58.00 -27.18
N HIS A 569 -17.37 58.15 -26.60
CA HIS A 569 -16.42 59.17 -27.03
C HIS A 569 -15.68 58.69 -28.29
N ALA A 570 -15.88 59.40 -29.40
CA ALA A 570 -15.15 59.20 -30.65
C ALA A 570 -13.67 59.55 -30.48
N VAL A 571 -12.79 58.62 -30.85
CA VAL A 571 -11.34 58.85 -30.96
C VAL A 571 -11.03 59.41 -32.36
N PRO A 572 -10.31 60.54 -32.50
CA PRO A 572 -9.94 61.06 -33.81
C PRO A 572 -8.77 60.26 -34.41
N THR A 573 -8.93 59.86 -35.67
CA THR A 573 -7.87 59.29 -36.51
C THR A 573 -6.78 60.33 -36.80
N THR A 574 -5.53 59.97 -36.53
CA THR A 574 -4.34 60.69 -37.01
C THR A 574 -4.05 60.35 -38.48
N PRO A 575 -3.66 61.33 -39.32
CA PRO A 575 -3.23 61.05 -40.69
C PRO A 575 -1.70 60.89 -40.74
N VAL A 576 -1.18 59.88 -41.43
CA VAL A 576 0.20 59.87 -41.90
C VAL A 576 0.26 59.29 -43.32
N ILE A 577 0.51 60.22 -44.25
CA ILE A 577 1.35 60.20 -45.48
C ILE A 577 1.51 58.87 -46.20
#